data_AF-A0A257GUD6-F1
#
_entry.id   AF-A0A257GUD6-F1
#
_cell.length_a   1.000
_cell.length_b   1.000
_cell.length_c   1.000
_cell.angle_alpha   90.00
_cell.angle_beta   90.00
_cell.angle_gamma   90.00
#
_symmetry.space_group_name_H-M   'P 1'
#
loop_
_entity.id
_entity.type
_entity.pdbx_description
1 polymer ?
#
loop_
_entity_poly.entity_id
_entity_poly.type
_entity_poly.pdbx_seq_one_letter_code
_entity_poly.pdbx_strand_id
1 'polypeptide(L)'
;MAATPLSSITLAHAQDYQLFLQNIPQSWINPRPIERANPSWRPFRGQLAPKNQNYTLGVLKQFFRKLIENGYLTSSPFASIQKTAAVTTGFSIDTSRAFNKAEMDLIKKALSRMPGLNSTDPLDAAKSRRTQLVMELALTTGMRRSELCTASLKNLTRTQVNGLN
;
A
#
# COMPACT_ATOMS: atom_id res chain seq x y z
N MET A 1 29.81 8.91 9.22
CA MET A 1 29.40 7.50 9.05
C MET A 1 30.25 6.92 7.95
N ALA A 2 31.11 5.95 8.26
CA ALA A 2 31.88 5.26 7.22
C ALA A 2 30.90 4.54 6.28
N ALA A 3 31.04 4.77 4.97
CA ALA A 3 30.23 4.09 3.98
C ALA A 3 30.74 2.65 3.83
N THR A 4 30.01 1.69 4.39
CA THR A 4 30.33 0.27 4.23
C THR A 4 30.08 -0.13 2.77
N PRO A 5 31.08 -0.64 2.04
CA PRO A 5 30.86 -1.08 0.67
C PRO A 5 29.92 -2.28 0.62
N LEU A 6 29.12 -2.40 -0.45
CA LEU A 6 28.16 -3.51 -0.60
C LEU A 6 28.82 -4.89 -0.58
N SER A 7 30.08 -4.98 -1.05
CA SER A 7 30.86 -6.22 -1.09
C SER A 7 31.35 -6.69 0.27
N SER A 8 31.37 -5.85 1.30
CA SER A 8 31.76 -6.24 2.66
C SER A 8 30.57 -6.63 3.54
N ILE A 9 29.36 -6.69 2.97
CA ILE A 9 28.17 -7.12 3.69
C ILE A 9 28.20 -8.65 3.83
N THR A 10 28.04 -9.13 5.05
CA THR A 10 28.16 -10.55 5.42
C THR A 10 26.82 -11.05 5.94
N LEU A 11 26.72 -12.37 6.16
CA LEU A 11 25.55 -12.95 6.80
C LEU A 11 25.28 -12.35 8.19
N ALA A 12 26.33 -12.03 8.96
CA ALA A 12 26.19 -11.40 10.28
C ALA A 12 25.48 -10.05 10.18
N HIS A 13 25.88 -9.19 9.24
CA HIS A 13 25.18 -7.93 8.98
C HIS A 13 23.71 -8.12 8.60
N ALA A 14 23.39 -9.17 7.83
CA ALA A 14 22.01 -9.48 7.46
C ALA A 14 21.18 -9.98 8.66
N GLN A 15 21.79 -10.76 9.57
CA GLN A 15 21.17 -11.20 10.83
C GLN A 15 20.95 -10.04 11.78
N ASP A 16 21.94 -9.16 11.94
CA ASP A 16 21.82 -7.94 12.75
C ASP A 16 20.70 -7.04 12.23
N TYR A 17 20.61 -6.89 10.90
CA TYR A 17 19.52 -6.13 10.29
C TYR A 17 18.16 -6.80 10.52
N GLN A 18 18.08 -8.13 10.42
CA GLN A 18 16.86 -8.87 10.75
C GLN A 18 16.43 -8.65 12.20
N LEU A 19 17.36 -8.71 13.16
CA LEU A 19 17.08 -8.46 14.58
C LEU A 19 16.67 -7.00 14.81
N PHE A 20 17.31 -6.06 14.13
CA PHE A 20 16.91 -4.65 14.14
C PHE A 20 15.46 -4.47 13.67
N LEU A 21 15.06 -5.12 12.57
CA LEU A 21 13.68 -5.05 12.08
C LEU A 21 12.66 -5.69 13.02
N GLN A 22 13.06 -6.67 13.83
CA GLN A 22 12.21 -7.26 14.87
C GLN A 22 12.05 -6.33 16.08
N ASN A 23 13.07 -5.52 16.37
CA ASN A 23 13.18 -4.71 17.58
C ASN A 23 13.67 -3.29 17.24
N ILE A 24 12.92 -2.57 16.40
CA ILE A 24 13.29 -1.23 15.97
C ILE A 24 13.33 -0.30 17.18
N PRO A 25 14.48 0.34 17.49
CA PRO A 25 14.59 1.24 18.62
C PRO A 25 13.66 2.45 18.47
N GLN A 26 13.16 2.99 19.58
CA GLN A 26 12.28 4.17 19.58
C GLN A 26 12.94 5.41 18.95
N SER A 27 14.27 5.51 19.03
CA SER A 27 15.02 6.57 18.36
C SER A 27 14.93 6.55 16.83
N TRP A 28 14.47 5.44 16.23
CA TRP A 28 14.25 5.26 14.79
C TRP A 28 12.77 5.38 14.39
N ILE A 29 11.88 5.69 15.34
CA ILE A 29 10.43 5.73 15.14
C ILE A 29 9.90 7.15 15.31
N ASN A 30 9.09 7.60 14.36
CA ASN A 30 8.23 8.77 14.51
C ASN A 30 6.84 8.44 13.94
N PRO A 31 5.78 8.39 14.78
CA PRO A 31 4.45 8.00 14.33
C PRO A 31 3.86 8.97 13.31
N ARG A 32 4.34 10.22 13.27
CA ARG A 32 3.87 11.23 12.32
C ARG A 32 4.68 11.18 11.03
N PRO A 33 4.03 11.34 9.86
CA PRO A 33 4.75 11.59 8.62
C PRO A 33 5.44 12.95 8.71
N ILE A 34 6.77 12.94 8.64
CA ILE A 34 7.60 14.14 8.63
C ILE A 34 8.39 14.16 7.31
N GLU A 35 8.71 15.34 6.81
CA GLU A 35 9.57 15.53 5.64
C GLU A 35 11.01 15.07 5.92
N ARG A 36 11.68 14.50 4.91
CA ARG A 36 13.03 13.93 5.08
C ARG A 36 14.10 14.93 5.52
N ALA A 37 13.95 16.21 5.15
CA ALA A 37 14.89 17.26 5.51
C ALA A 37 14.76 17.71 6.98
N ASN A 38 13.67 17.35 7.66
CA ASN A 38 13.42 17.78 9.02
C ASN A 38 14.27 16.95 10.01
N PRO A 39 14.91 17.57 11.03
CA PRO A 39 15.71 16.86 12.03
C PRO A 39 14.95 15.78 12.84
N SER A 40 13.64 15.95 13.01
CA SER A 40 12.77 14.98 13.69
C SER A 40 12.33 13.82 12.79
N TRP A 41 12.75 13.81 11.52
CA TRP A 41 12.42 12.73 10.59
C TRP A 41 12.98 11.39 11.08
N ARG A 42 12.15 10.35 10.98
CA ARG A 42 12.54 8.98 11.23
C ARG A 42 12.00 8.06 10.15
N PRO A 43 12.71 6.98 9.80
CA PRO A 43 12.31 6.10 8.71
C PRO A 43 11.08 5.25 9.02
N PHE A 44 10.80 4.96 10.30
CA PHE A 44 9.69 4.09 10.70
C PHE A 44 8.61 4.87 11.44
N ARG A 45 7.35 4.46 11.25
CA ARG A 45 6.18 5.03 11.98
C ARG A 45 5.76 4.23 13.21
N GLY A 46 6.42 3.10 13.43
CA GLY A 46 6.15 2.16 14.49
C GLY A 46 6.94 0.88 14.25
N GLN A 47 6.78 -0.08 15.15
CA GLN A 47 7.33 -1.42 14.94
C GLN A 47 6.75 -2.05 13.66
N LEU A 48 7.59 -2.72 12.88
CA LEU A 48 7.13 -3.38 11.66
C LEU A 48 6.35 -4.66 12.00
N ALA A 49 5.20 -4.83 11.38
CA ALA A 49 4.49 -6.11 11.41
C ALA A 49 5.37 -7.21 10.77
N PRO A 50 5.30 -8.48 11.23
CA PRO A 50 6.12 -9.58 10.71
C PRO A 50 6.06 -9.75 9.18
N LYS A 51 4.90 -9.48 8.57
CA LYS A 51 4.75 -9.47 7.10
C LYS A 51 5.64 -8.44 6.42
N ASN A 52 5.72 -7.23 6.98
CA ASN A 52 6.53 -6.14 6.43
C ASN A 52 8.02 -6.35 6.67
N GLN A 53 8.40 -6.97 7.79
CA GLN A 53 9.79 -7.41 8.02
C GLN A 53 10.21 -8.41 6.94
N ASN A 54 9.41 -9.46 6.73
CA ASN A 54 9.69 -10.48 5.71
C ASN A 54 9.70 -9.91 4.29
N TYR A 55 8.80 -8.97 3.98
CA TYR A 55 8.82 -8.26 2.70
C TYR A 55 10.13 -7.49 2.50
N THR A 56 10.57 -6.74 3.51
CA THR A 56 11.84 -5.99 3.47
C THR A 56 13.04 -6.90 3.24
N LEU A 57 13.14 -8.02 3.98
CA LEU A 57 14.19 -9.02 3.79
C LEU A 57 14.13 -9.68 2.40
N GLY A 58 12.92 -9.91 1.88
CA GLY A 58 12.71 -10.43 0.53
C GLY A 58 13.22 -9.49 -0.56
N VAL A 59 12.96 -8.18 -0.43
CA VAL A 59 13.49 -7.15 -1.34
C VAL A 59 15.01 -7.13 -1.33
N LEU A 60 15.64 -7.17 -0.15
CA LEU A 60 17.10 -7.22 -0.03
C LEU A 60 17.67 -8.51 -0.64
N LYS A 61 17.05 -9.66 -0.39
CA LYS A 61 17.45 -10.94 -1.01
C LYS A 61 17.39 -10.86 -2.53
N GLN A 62 16.34 -10.27 -3.10
CA GLN A 62 16.21 -10.07 -4.55
C GLN A 62 17.25 -9.08 -5.10
N PHE A 63 17.51 -7.99 -4.38
CA PHE A 63 18.51 -6.99 -4.76
C PHE A 63 19.91 -7.62 -4.86
N PHE A 64 20.37 -8.32 -3.81
CA PHE A 64 21.68 -9.00 -3.84
C PHE A 64 21.73 -10.11 -4.89
N ARG A 65 20.64 -10.84 -5.11
CA ARG A 65 20.56 -11.81 -6.20
C ARG A 65 20.80 -11.14 -7.57
N LYS A 66 20.21 -9.97 -7.82
CA LYS A 66 20.45 -9.22 -9.06
C LYS A 66 21.88 -8.70 -9.20
N LEU A 67 22.54 -8.35 -8.11
CA LEU A 67 23.97 -8.01 -8.15
C LEU A 67 24.85 -9.20 -8.54
N ILE A 68 24.50 -10.40 -8.08
CA ILE A 68 25.20 -11.63 -8.47
C ILE A 68 24.96 -11.97 -9.94
N GLU A 69 23.70 -11.92 -10.40
CA GLU A 69 23.35 -12.19 -11.79
C GLU A 69 24.09 -11.27 -12.79
N ASN A 70 24.40 -10.03 -12.38
CA ASN A 70 25.18 -9.08 -13.18
C ASN A 70 26.71 -9.14 -12.94
N GLY A 71 27.20 -10.11 -12.16
CA GLY A 71 28.63 -10.30 -11.90
C GLY A 71 29.26 -9.31 -10.92
N TYR A 72 28.47 -8.51 -10.19
CA TYR A 72 28.99 -7.52 -9.23
C TYR A 72 29.39 -8.16 -7.88
N LEU A 73 28.65 -9.18 -7.42
CA LEU A 73 28.95 -9.93 -6.20
C LEU A 73 29.01 -11.43 -6.50
N THR A 74 29.72 -12.18 -5.67
CA THR A 74 29.82 -13.64 -5.79
C THR A 74 28.80 -14.38 -4.92
N SER A 75 28.30 -13.74 -3.86
CA SER A 75 27.34 -14.36 -2.94
C SER A 75 26.36 -13.34 -2.33
N SER A 76 25.23 -13.84 -1.83
CA SER A 76 24.18 -13.02 -1.20
C SER A 76 24.21 -13.23 0.31
N PRO A 77 24.42 -12.18 1.12
CA PRO A 77 24.37 -12.27 2.58
C PRO A 77 22.95 -12.58 3.10
N PHE A 78 21.92 -12.36 2.27
CA PHE A 78 20.52 -12.62 2.60
C PHE A 78 20.03 -14.00 2.13
N ALA A 79 20.88 -14.83 1.53
CA ALA A 79 20.47 -16.13 0.99
C ALA A 79 19.88 -17.05 2.06
N SER A 80 20.54 -17.14 3.22
CA SER A 80 20.20 -18.03 4.34
C SER A 80 19.29 -17.41 5.40
N ILE A 81 18.89 -16.14 5.23
CA ILE A 81 18.01 -15.47 6.19
C ILE A 81 16.61 -16.10 6.13
N GLN A 82 16.16 -16.61 7.29
CA GLN A 82 14.83 -17.21 7.45
C GLN A 82 13.78 -16.14 7.71
N LYS A 83 12.51 -16.46 7.45
CA LYS A 83 11.39 -15.55 7.74
C LYS A 83 11.16 -15.49 9.26
N THR A 84 10.91 -14.29 9.79
CA THR A 84 10.79 -14.03 11.23
C THR A 84 9.58 -14.65 11.91
N ALA A 85 8.56 -14.98 11.13
CA ALA A 85 7.37 -15.67 11.59
C ALA A 85 6.82 -16.48 10.42
N ALA A 86 6.13 -17.58 10.72
CA ALA A 86 5.18 -18.18 9.80
C ALA A 86 4.07 -17.16 9.55
N VAL A 87 4.29 -16.24 8.61
CA VAL A 87 3.20 -15.44 8.04
C VAL A 87 2.28 -16.48 7.42
N THR A 88 1.18 -16.76 8.11
CA THR A 88 0.12 -17.64 7.59
C THR A 88 -0.12 -17.19 6.16
N THR A 89 0.19 -18.07 5.20
CA THR A 89 0.17 -17.79 3.76
C THR A 89 -1.24 -17.61 3.21
N GLY A 90 -2.21 -17.33 4.07
CA GLY A 90 -3.51 -16.84 3.67
C GLY A 90 -3.39 -15.35 3.35
N PHE A 91 -3.57 -15.01 2.08
CA PHE A 91 -4.20 -13.74 1.73
C PHE A 91 -5.63 -13.78 2.31
N SER A 92 -5.78 -13.68 3.64
CA SER A 92 -7.08 -13.34 4.19
C SER A 92 -7.27 -11.86 3.87
N ILE A 93 -8.16 -11.60 2.92
CA ILE A 93 -8.76 -10.28 2.82
C ILE A 93 -9.32 -10.02 4.21
N ASP A 94 -8.84 -8.96 4.84
CA ASP A 94 -9.36 -8.52 6.14
C ASP A 94 -10.80 -8.06 5.93
N THR A 95 -11.74 -9.00 6.03
CA THR A 95 -13.17 -8.77 5.81
C THR A 95 -13.78 -7.87 6.87
N SER A 96 -13.07 -7.63 7.99
CA SER A 96 -13.47 -6.60 8.97
C SER A 96 -13.44 -5.19 8.40
N ARG A 97 -12.76 -4.98 7.27
CA ARG A 97 -12.71 -3.70 6.53
C ARG A 97 -13.78 -3.58 5.44
N ALA A 98 -14.57 -4.62 5.20
CA ALA A 98 -15.65 -4.58 4.23
C ALA A 98 -16.91 -4.02 4.90
N PHE A 99 -17.60 -3.12 4.22
CA PHE A 99 -18.88 -2.62 4.69
C PHE A 99 -19.93 -3.72 4.62
N ASN A 100 -20.66 -3.92 5.71
CA ASN A 100 -21.83 -4.78 5.72
C ASN A 100 -23.02 -4.10 5.00
N LYS A 101 -24.10 -4.84 4.77
CA LYS A 101 -25.28 -4.33 4.05
C LYS A 101 -25.88 -3.07 4.70
N ALA A 102 -25.96 -3.01 6.03
CA ALA A 102 -26.53 -1.87 6.72
C ALA A 102 -25.65 -0.61 6.62
N GLU A 103 -24.33 -0.78 6.72
CA GLU A 103 -23.36 0.31 6.51
C GLU A 103 -23.39 0.81 5.06
N MET A 104 -23.51 -0.10 4.10
CA MET A 104 -23.67 0.24 2.68
C MET A 104 -24.95 1.05 2.41
N ASP A 105 -26.07 0.67 3.03
CA ASP A 105 -27.33 1.42 2.92
C ASP A 105 -27.21 2.81 3.57
N LEU A 106 -26.47 2.91 4.68
CA LEU A 106 -26.20 4.19 5.34
C LEU A 106 -25.34 5.10 4.45
N ILE A 107 -24.30 4.56 3.81
CA ILE A 107 -23.46 5.31 2.86
C ILE A 107 -24.32 5.83 1.70
N LYS A 108 -25.16 4.98 1.10
CA LYS A 108 -26.06 5.39 0.00
C LYS A 108 -27.04 6.49 0.44
N LYS A 109 -27.61 6.39 1.64
CA LYS A 109 -28.49 7.43 2.21
C LYS A 109 -27.75 8.74 2.50
N ALA A 110 -26.51 8.67 2.97
CA ALA A 110 -25.69 9.84 3.21
C ALA A 110 -25.34 10.55 1.90
N LEU A 111 -24.99 9.79 0.87
CA LEU A 111 -24.68 10.31 -0.47
C LEU A 111 -25.90 11.01 -1.10
N SER A 112 -27.10 10.44 -1.01
CA SER A 112 -28.32 11.04 -1.57
C SER A 112 -28.78 12.31 -0.84
N ARG A 113 -28.31 12.53 0.39
CA ARG A 113 -28.64 13.68 1.24
C ARG A 113 -27.49 14.68 1.39
N MET A 114 -26.46 14.59 0.56
CA MET A 114 -25.33 15.53 0.63
C MET A 114 -25.84 16.98 0.51
N PRO A 115 -25.45 17.88 1.44
CA PRO A 115 -26.01 19.23 1.51
C PRO A 115 -25.73 20.03 0.23
N GLY A 116 -24.58 19.82 -0.39
CA GLY A 116 -24.21 20.53 -1.61
C GLY A 116 -25.11 20.22 -2.81
N LEU A 117 -25.88 19.12 -2.83
CA LEU A 117 -26.79 18.80 -3.95
C LEU A 117 -27.87 19.85 -4.16
N ASN A 118 -28.30 20.49 -3.07
CA ASN A 118 -29.31 21.55 -3.06
C ASN A 118 -28.68 22.94 -2.90
N SER A 119 -27.34 23.03 -2.95
CA SER A 119 -26.64 24.31 -2.78
C SER A 119 -26.90 25.22 -3.98
N THR A 120 -27.11 26.50 -3.68
CA THR A 120 -27.23 27.54 -4.70
C THR A 120 -25.89 27.87 -5.34
N ASP A 121 -24.77 27.55 -4.67
CA ASP A 121 -23.43 27.65 -5.25
C ASP A 121 -23.18 26.53 -6.27
N PRO A 122 -22.99 26.85 -7.57
CA PRO A 122 -22.75 25.85 -8.60
C PRO A 122 -21.52 24.97 -8.34
N LEU A 123 -20.48 25.52 -7.69
CA LEU A 123 -19.25 24.78 -7.39
C LEU A 123 -19.50 23.69 -6.34
N ASP A 124 -20.24 24.01 -5.29
CA ASP A 124 -20.60 23.06 -4.23
C ASP A 124 -21.55 21.96 -4.72
N ALA A 125 -22.51 22.33 -5.57
CA ALA A 125 -23.38 21.38 -6.28
C ALA A 125 -22.59 20.44 -7.19
N ALA A 126 -21.63 20.96 -7.96
CA ALA A 126 -20.78 20.15 -8.82
C ALA A 126 -19.89 19.18 -8.03
N LYS A 127 -19.31 19.63 -6.90
CA LYS A 127 -18.52 18.77 -6.00
C LYS A 127 -19.35 17.62 -5.45
N SER A 128 -20.59 17.89 -5.01
CA SER A 128 -21.48 16.87 -4.45
C SER A 128 -21.92 15.84 -5.49
N ARG A 129 -22.32 16.29 -6.69
CA ARG A 129 -22.65 15.39 -7.82
C ARG A 129 -21.46 14.52 -8.23
N ARG A 130 -20.25 15.10 -8.27
CA ARG A 130 -19.02 14.35 -8.56
C ARG A 130 -18.75 13.29 -7.50
N THR A 131 -18.89 13.62 -6.22
CA THR A 131 -18.71 12.66 -5.12
C THR A 131 -19.70 11.51 -5.23
N GLN A 132 -20.99 11.78 -5.50
CA GLN A 132 -21.98 10.73 -5.75
C GLN A 132 -21.57 9.81 -6.91
N LEU A 133 -21.20 10.38 -8.05
CA LEU A 133 -20.78 9.60 -9.23
C LEU A 133 -19.57 8.72 -8.93
N VAL A 134 -18.53 9.26 -8.30
CA VAL A 134 -17.32 8.50 -7.96
C VAL A 134 -17.64 7.35 -7.01
N MET A 135 -18.47 7.59 -5.99
CA MET A 135 -18.86 6.56 -5.04
C MET A 135 -19.74 5.50 -5.68
N GLU A 136 -20.70 5.89 -6.52
CA GLU A 136 -21.56 4.93 -7.24
C GLU A 136 -20.72 4.03 -8.14
N LEU A 137 -19.78 4.58 -8.90
CA LEU A 137 -18.86 3.80 -9.72
C LEU A 137 -17.99 2.88 -8.87
N ALA A 138 -17.38 3.38 -7.78
CA ALA A 138 -16.54 2.57 -6.91
C ALA A 138 -17.29 1.38 -6.29
N LEU A 139 -18.55 1.57 -5.91
CA LEU A 139 -19.37 0.56 -5.24
C LEU A 139 -19.98 -0.46 -6.20
N THR A 140 -20.19 -0.11 -7.48
CA THR A 140 -20.87 -0.98 -8.46
C THR A 140 -19.91 -1.71 -9.40
N THR A 141 -18.80 -1.09 -9.79
CA THR A 141 -17.88 -1.66 -10.80
C THR A 141 -16.66 -2.35 -10.20
N GLY A 142 -16.33 -2.06 -8.93
CA GLY A 142 -15.11 -2.55 -8.28
C GLY A 142 -13.81 -1.95 -8.84
N MET A 143 -13.89 -0.87 -9.62
CA MET A 143 -12.71 -0.17 -10.15
C MET A 143 -11.78 0.29 -9.03
N ARG A 144 -10.47 0.19 -9.25
CA ARG A 144 -9.47 0.75 -8.34
C ARG A 144 -9.52 2.28 -8.38
N ARG A 145 -9.14 2.92 -7.27
CA ARG A 145 -9.05 4.39 -7.18
C ARG A 145 -8.28 5.01 -8.35
N SER A 146 -7.15 4.42 -8.75
CA SER A 146 -6.34 4.91 -9.88
C SER A 146 -7.05 4.82 -11.22
N GLU A 147 -7.88 3.79 -11.42
CA GLU A 147 -8.68 3.59 -12.63
C GLU A 147 -9.80 4.65 -12.67
N LEU A 148 -10.47 4.91 -11.54
CA LEU A 148 -11.48 5.99 -11.45
C LEU A 148 -10.89 7.38 -11.73
N CYS A 149 -9.69 7.67 -11.21
CA CYS A 149 -9.04 8.97 -11.43
C CYS A 149 -8.61 9.22 -12.89
N THR A 150 -8.41 8.15 -13.67
CA THR A 150 -7.94 8.24 -15.06
C THR A 150 -9.02 7.89 -16.08
N ALA A 151 -10.20 7.46 -15.60
CA ALA A 151 -11.34 7.16 -16.44
C ALA A 151 -11.85 8.41 -17.15
N SER A 152 -12.22 8.25 -18.42
CA SER A 152 -12.80 9.31 -19.23
C SER A 152 -13.85 8.74 -20.18
N LEU A 153 -14.73 9.58 -20.71
CA LEU A 153 -15.85 9.13 -21.55
C LEU A 153 -15.40 8.36 -22.81
N LYS A 154 -14.21 8.65 -23.36
CA LYS A 154 -13.65 7.89 -24.49
C LYS A 154 -13.35 6.42 -24.16
N ASN A 155 -13.24 6.07 -22.87
CA ASN A 155 -13.01 4.70 -22.43
C ASN A 155 -14.31 3.89 -22.39
N LEU A 156 -15.47 4.53 -22.59
CA LEU A 156 -16.77 3.86 -22.61
C LEU A 156 -17.07 3.36 -24.02
N THR A 157 -17.16 2.04 -24.16
CA THR A 157 -17.60 1.38 -25.39
C THR A 157 -18.87 0.59 -25.12
N ARG A 158 -19.88 0.76 -25.96
CA ARG A 158 -21.09 -0.06 -25.89
C ARG A 158 -20.76 -1.44 -26.44
N THR A 159 -20.51 -2.39 -25.54
CA THR A 159 -20.32 -3.79 -25.91
C THR A 159 -21.68 -4.49 -25.96
N GLN A 160 -22.04 -5.07 -27.11
CA GLN A 160 -23.17 -6.00 -27.19
C GLN A 160 -22.72 -7.31 -26.55
N VAL A 161 -23.31 -7.66 -25.41
CA VAL A 161 -23.11 -8.98 -24.79
C VAL A 161 -24.01 -9.95 -25.54
N ASN A 162 -23.44 -10.66 -26.52
CA ASN A 162 -24.18 -11.60 -27.35
C ASN A 162 -24.76 -12.74 -26.49
N GLY A 163 -26.08 -12.81 -26.43
CA GLY A 163 -26.83 -13.98 -25.98
C GLY A 163 -27.73 -13.72 -24.79
N LEU A 164 -28.99 -13.35 -25.07
CA LEU A 164 -30.24 -13.82 -24.46
C LEU A 164 -31.37 -12.89 -24.93
N ASN A 165 -32.08 -13.31 -25.98
CA ASN A 165 -33.51 -13.02 -26.14
C ASN A 165 -34.27 -14.07 -25.33
#